data_AF-A0A2D1U6F6-F1
#
_entry.id   AF-A0A2D1U6F6-F1
#
_cell.length_a   1.000
_cell.length_b   1.000
_cell.length_c   1.000
_cell.angle_alpha   90.00
_cell.angle_beta   90.00
_cell.angle_gamma   90.00
#
_symmetry.space_group_name_H-M   'P 1'
#
loop_
_entity.id
_entity.type
_entity.pdbx_description
1 polymer ?
#
loop_
_entity_poly.entity_id
_entity_poly.type
_entity_poly.pdbx_seq_one_letter_code
_entity_poly.pdbx_strand_id
1 'polypeptide(L)'
;MDKISYDEFLDALEKVNIFHRQIRKEGPDEKNSLNAPIASDVNSSILELLRRHATNRIIDAVRLFLESEKSDRKLPFSSTEDVSIVFFVERYTLNQLKIIRSIGPGSLILLDRILTQAGYRLRER
;
A
#
# COMPACT_ATOMS: atom_id res chain seq x y z
N MET A 1 6.81 -2.47 39.24
CA MET A 1 6.42 -2.11 37.87
C MET A 1 6.90 -0.69 37.66
N ASP A 2 8.12 -0.56 37.13
CA ASP A 2 8.73 0.73 36.83
C ASP A 2 7.94 1.40 35.70
N LYS A 3 7.33 2.54 36.02
CA LYS A 3 6.61 3.37 35.06
C LYS A 3 7.62 4.34 34.46
N ILE A 4 7.89 4.16 33.17
CA ILE A 4 8.66 5.10 32.35
C ILE A 4 8.08 6.50 32.51
N SER A 5 8.94 7.49 32.74
CA SER A 5 8.54 8.89 32.82
C SER A 5 8.03 9.38 31.46
N TYR A 6 7.17 10.40 31.45
CA TYR A 6 6.66 10.99 30.22
C TYR A 6 7.78 11.54 29.32
N ASP A 7 8.85 12.06 29.93
CA ASP A 7 10.03 12.53 29.19
C ASP A 7 10.80 11.37 28.54
N GLU A 8 10.90 10.22 29.21
CA GLU A 8 11.54 9.02 28.64
C GLU A 8 10.72 8.45 27.48
N PHE A 9 9.39 8.56 27.54
CA PHE A 9 8.51 8.18 26.44
C PHE A 9 8.69 9.08 25.21
N LEU A 10 8.80 10.40 25.41
CA LEU A 10 9.03 11.35 24.33
C LEU A 10 10.41 11.16 23.69
N ASP A 11 11.44 10.94 24.50
CA ASP A 11 12.80 10.64 24.03
C ASP A 11 12.85 9.33 23.22
N ALA A 12 12.12 8.31 23.65
CA ALA A 12 11.99 7.06 22.90
C ALA A 12 11.29 7.26 21.54
N LEU A 13 10.23 8.08 21.48
CA LEU A 13 9.53 8.40 20.24
C LEU A 13 10.42 9.18 19.26
N GLU A 14 11.23 10.11 19.77
CA GLU A 14 12.16 10.88 18.95
C GLU A 14 13.24 9.97 18.33
N LYS A 15 13.83 9.06 19.13
CA LYS A 15 14.80 8.07 18.66
C LYS A 15 14.23 7.16 17.57
N VAL A 16 12.99 6.70 17.74
CA VAL A 16 12.28 5.89 16.74
C VAL A 16 12.06 6.68 15.44
N ASN A 17 11.68 7.96 15.53
CA ASN A 17 11.51 8.82 14.36
C ASN A 17 12.83 9.09 13.61
N ILE A 18 13.93 9.30 14.34
CA ILE A 18 15.25 9.48 13.75
C ILE A 18 15.70 8.20 13.04
N PHE A 19 15.51 7.04 13.68
CA PHE A 19 15.82 5.73 13.09
C PHE A 19 15.00 5.47 11.81
N HIS A 20 13.70 5.77 11.80
CA HIS A 20 12.87 5.68 10.59
C HIS A 20 13.35 6.59 9.47
N ARG A 21 13.85 7.80 9.80
CA ARG A 21 14.44 8.71 8.81
C ARG A 21 15.79 8.22 8.30
N GLN A 22 16.61 7.60 9.15
CA GLN A 22 17.88 7.00 8.77
C GLN A 22 17.68 5.77 7.88
N ILE A 23 16.77 4.85 8.20
CA ILE A 23 16.39 3.74 7.30
C ILE A 23 15.88 4.25 5.95
N ARG A 24 15.18 5.38 5.90
CA ARG A 24 14.76 6.01 4.64
C ARG A 24 15.92 6.64 3.86
N LYS A 25 16.99 7.06 4.52
CA LYS A 25 18.20 7.65 3.91
C LYS A 25 19.27 6.62 3.57
N GLU A 26 19.27 5.47 4.25
CA GLU A 26 20.23 4.36 4.10
C GLU A 26 19.56 3.08 3.57
N GLY A 27 18.40 3.21 2.92
CA GLY A 27 17.89 2.15 2.05
C GLY A 27 18.90 1.94 0.91
N PRO A 28 19.22 0.70 0.55
CA PRO A 28 20.40 0.38 -0.25
C PRO A 28 20.36 1.07 -1.61
N ASP A 29 21.51 1.63 -1.99
CA ASP A 29 21.98 1.68 -3.37
C ASP A 29 21.88 0.26 -3.96
N GLU A 30 20.69 -0.14 -4.40
CA GLU A 30 20.53 -1.26 -5.33
C GLU A 30 20.62 -0.71 -6.75
N LYS A 31 21.84 -0.27 -7.10
CA LYS A 31 22.34 -0.37 -8.46
C LYS A 31 22.45 -1.86 -8.81
N ASN A 32 21.35 -2.46 -9.24
CA ASN A 32 21.31 -3.52 -10.27
C ASN A 32 19.90 -4.09 -10.43
N SER A 33 19.06 -3.40 -11.20
CA SER A 33 18.46 -3.96 -12.43
C SER A 33 17.25 -3.12 -12.87
N LEU A 34 17.36 -2.59 -14.09
CA LEU A 34 16.27 -2.10 -14.95
C LEU A 34 15.65 -0.77 -14.48
N ASN A 35 16.10 0.40 -14.94
CA ASN A 35 15.87 0.88 -16.31
C ASN A 35 14.56 0.36 -16.93
N ALA A 36 13.43 0.76 -16.35
CA ALA A 36 12.32 1.20 -17.19
C ALA A 36 11.58 2.31 -16.43
N PRO A 37 11.23 3.44 -17.06
CA PRO A 37 10.08 4.18 -16.57
C PRO A 37 8.92 3.17 -16.55
N ILE A 38 8.26 2.96 -15.42
CA ILE A 38 6.99 2.22 -15.38
C ILE A 38 5.94 3.14 -16.01
N ALA A 39 6.12 3.43 -17.29
CA ALA A 39 5.17 4.13 -18.12
C ALA A 39 4.45 3.05 -18.93
N SER A 40 3.12 3.08 -18.85
CA SER A 40 2.22 2.51 -19.84
C SER A 40 2.03 1.00 -19.83
N ASP A 41 1.47 0.46 -18.74
CA ASP A 41 0.31 -0.41 -18.95
C ASP A 41 -0.87 0.25 -18.24
N VAL A 42 -1.59 1.10 -18.97
CA VAL A 42 -2.83 1.74 -18.49
C VAL A 42 -3.90 0.68 -18.13
N ASN A 43 -3.67 -0.58 -18.53
CA ASN A 43 -4.52 -1.73 -18.28
C ASN A 43 -3.93 -2.76 -17.29
N SER A 44 -2.81 -2.50 -16.60
CA SER A 44 -2.34 -3.49 -15.62
C SER A 44 -3.31 -3.64 -14.46
N SER A 45 -3.49 -4.89 -14.04
CA SER A 45 -4.30 -5.24 -12.87
C SER A 45 -3.64 -4.78 -11.57
N ILE A 46 -4.45 -4.29 -10.62
CA ILE A 46 -3.96 -3.95 -9.28
C ILE A 46 -3.34 -5.17 -8.59
N LEU A 47 -3.89 -6.36 -8.79
CA LEU A 47 -3.36 -7.58 -8.19
C LEU A 47 -2.03 -7.98 -8.82
N GLU A 48 -1.84 -7.76 -10.12
CA GLU A 48 -0.54 -7.97 -10.77
C GLU A 48 0.53 -7.01 -10.25
N LEU A 49 0.20 -5.73 -10.06
CA LEU A 49 1.12 -4.76 -9.47
C LEU A 49 1.53 -5.19 -8.05
N LEU A 50 0.57 -5.62 -7.25
CA LEU A 50 0.83 -6.07 -5.88
C LEU A 50 1.63 -7.37 -5.83
N ARG A 51 1.45 -8.30 -6.77
CA ARG A 51 2.27 -9.51 -6.86
C ARG A 51 3.76 -9.23 -7.07
N ARG A 52 4.10 -8.11 -7.71
CA ARG A 52 5.50 -7.72 -7.98
C ARG A 52 6.17 -7.02 -6.79
N HIS A 53 5.41 -6.34 -5.94
CA HIS A 53 5.97 -5.41 -4.96
C HIS A 53 5.44 -5.55 -3.52
N ALA A 54 4.36 -6.31 -3.30
CA ALA A 54 3.71 -6.46 -2.00
C ALA A 54 3.87 -7.87 -1.41
N THR A 55 3.53 -8.00 -0.12
CA THR A 55 3.47 -9.31 0.55
C THR A 55 2.17 -10.03 0.20
N ASN A 56 2.19 -11.37 0.24
CA ASN A 56 0.99 -12.21 0.02
C ASN A 56 -0.20 -11.77 0.88
N ARG A 57 0.06 -11.35 2.12
CA ARG A 57 -0.98 -10.84 3.02
C ARG A 57 -1.72 -9.62 2.47
N ILE A 58 -1.03 -8.70 1.80
CA ILE A 58 -1.65 -7.52 1.19
C ILE A 58 -2.42 -7.92 -0.06
N ILE A 59 -1.83 -8.80 -0.88
CA ILE A 59 -2.48 -9.33 -2.08
C ILE A 59 -3.80 -10.02 -1.70
N ASP A 60 -3.78 -10.89 -0.70
CA ASP A 60 -4.96 -11.61 -0.24
C ASP A 60 -6.00 -10.65 0.36
N ALA A 61 -5.57 -9.65 1.12
CA ALA A 61 -6.50 -8.69 1.70
C ALA A 61 -7.17 -7.80 0.64
N VAL A 62 -6.42 -7.34 -0.36
CA VAL A 62 -6.97 -6.58 -1.49
C VAL A 62 -7.86 -7.47 -2.36
N ARG A 63 -7.47 -8.73 -2.61
CA ARG A 63 -8.31 -9.70 -3.33
C ARG A 63 -9.63 -9.94 -2.60
N LEU A 64 -9.60 -10.23 -1.30
CA LEU A 64 -10.81 -10.44 -0.49
C LEU A 64 -11.72 -9.21 -0.50
N PHE A 65 -11.14 -8.02 -0.44
CA PHE A 65 -11.89 -6.77 -0.57
C PHE A 65 -12.58 -6.66 -1.94
N LEU A 66 -11.85 -6.91 -3.04
CA LEU A 66 -12.40 -6.87 -4.39
C LEU A 66 -13.48 -7.94 -4.60
N GLU A 67 -13.33 -9.14 -4.04
CA GLU A 67 -14.36 -10.19 -4.10
C GLU A 67 -15.63 -9.79 -3.35
N SER A 68 -15.49 -9.11 -2.21
CA SER A 68 -16.63 -8.54 -1.49
C SER A 68 -17.33 -7.46 -2.33
N GLU A 69 -16.57 -6.56 -2.95
CA GLU A 69 -17.11 -5.50 -3.79
C GLU A 69 -17.76 -6.03 -5.07
N LYS A 70 -17.24 -7.13 -5.63
CA LYS A 70 -17.86 -7.87 -6.74
C LYS A 70 -19.19 -8.49 -6.31
N SER A 71 -19.23 -9.11 -5.14
CA SER A 71 -20.45 -9.69 -4.56
C SER A 71 -21.53 -8.62 -4.34
N ASP A 72 -21.12 -7.41 -3.95
CA ASP A 72 -21.99 -6.24 -3.80
C ASP A 72 -22.37 -5.58 -5.15
N ARG A 73 -21.96 -6.14 -6.29
CA ARG A 73 -22.18 -5.60 -7.65
C ARG A 73 -21.63 -4.19 -7.86
N LYS A 74 -20.58 -3.80 -7.11
CA LYS A 74 -19.92 -2.49 -7.23
C LYS A 74 -18.78 -2.50 -8.27
N LEU A 75 -18.31 -3.69 -8.65
CA LEU A 75 -17.28 -3.88 -9.67
C LEU A 75 -17.91 -4.21 -11.03
N PRO A 76 -17.61 -3.43 -12.09
CA PRO A 76 -18.04 -3.73 -13.46
C PRO A 76 -17.16 -4.79 -14.15
N PHE A 77 -16.42 -5.61 -13.40
CA PHE A 77 -15.45 -6.57 -13.92
C PHE A 77 -15.93 -8.01 -13.75
N SER A 78 -15.67 -8.86 -14.75
CA SER A 78 -15.97 -10.29 -14.71
C SER A 78 -15.11 -11.04 -13.69
N SER A 79 -13.85 -10.63 -13.53
CA SER A 79 -12.92 -11.17 -12.53
C SER A 79 -12.32 -10.05 -11.67
N THR A 80 -12.00 -10.36 -10.41
CA THR A 80 -11.25 -9.44 -9.53
C THR A 80 -9.80 -9.26 -9.98
N GLU A 81 -9.27 -10.23 -10.73
CA GLU A 81 -7.95 -10.16 -11.37
C GLU A 81 -7.92 -9.16 -12.52
N ASP A 82 -9.07 -8.75 -13.08
CA ASP A 82 -9.14 -7.79 -14.20
C ASP A 82 -9.28 -6.33 -13.74
N VAL A 83 -9.33 -6.10 -12.42
CA VAL A 83 -9.54 -4.76 -11.87
C VAL A 83 -8.31 -3.90 -12.16
N SER A 84 -8.49 -2.89 -13.02
CA SER A 84 -7.42 -1.99 -13.39
C SER A 84 -6.99 -1.10 -12.22
N ILE A 85 -5.70 -0.74 -12.20
CA ILE A 85 -5.15 0.17 -11.17
C ILE A 85 -5.88 1.52 -11.19
N VAL A 86 -6.19 2.05 -12.39
CA VAL A 86 -6.91 3.31 -12.57
C VAL A 86 -8.29 3.25 -11.89
N PHE A 87 -9.07 2.21 -12.19
CA PHE A 87 -10.39 2.04 -11.59
C PHE A 87 -10.28 1.95 -10.06
N PHE A 88 -9.32 1.17 -9.56
CA PHE A 88 -9.11 1.00 -8.13
C PHE A 88 -8.84 2.33 -7.42
N VAL A 89 -7.96 3.15 -7.99
CA VAL A 89 -7.53 4.42 -7.40
C VAL A 89 -8.59 5.53 -7.53
N GLU A 90 -9.42 5.48 -8.57
CA GLU A 90 -10.54 6.41 -8.73
C GLU A 90 -11.73 6.07 -7.84
N ARG A 91 -11.99 4.77 -7.64
CA ARG A 91 -13.17 4.29 -6.92
C ARG A 91 -12.96 4.26 -5.41
N TYR A 92 -11.76 3.94 -4.95
CA TYR A 92 -11.48 3.68 -3.54
C TYR A 92 -10.59 4.74 -2.92
N THR A 93 -10.93 5.16 -1.69
CA THR A 93 -10.11 6.08 -0.90
C THR A 93 -9.30 5.34 0.15
N LEU A 94 -8.22 5.95 0.64
CA LEU A 94 -7.44 5.40 1.75
C LEU A 94 -8.31 5.10 2.97
N ASN A 95 -9.33 5.93 3.24
CA ASN A 95 -10.23 5.74 4.35
C ASN A 95 -11.12 4.50 4.20
N GLN A 96 -11.56 4.20 2.97
CA GLN A 96 -12.31 2.96 2.71
C GLN A 96 -11.41 1.73 2.83
N LEU A 97 -10.15 1.82 2.40
CA LEU A 97 -9.19 0.73 2.50
C LEU A 97 -8.78 0.43 3.95
N LYS A 98 -8.87 1.41 4.87
CA LYS A 98 -8.66 1.19 6.32
C LYS A 98 -9.68 0.22 6.94
N ILE A 99 -10.85 0.08 6.33
CA ILE A 99 -11.93 -0.78 6.83
C ILE A 99 -11.67 -2.25 6.45
N ILE A 100 -10.75 -2.52 5.51
CA ILE A 100 -10.44 -3.87 5.07
C ILE A 100 -9.86 -4.67 6.24
N ARG A 101 -10.62 -5.68 6.68
CA ARG A 101 -10.21 -6.62 7.71
C ARG A 101 -8.90 -7.29 7.25
N SER A 102 -7.83 -7.15 8.03
CA SER A 102 -6.46 -7.65 7.79
C SER A 102 -5.48 -6.70 7.12
N ILE A 103 -5.88 -5.48 6.74
CA ILE A 103 -4.96 -4.42 6.33
C ILE A 103 -4.63 -3.53 7.54
N GLY A 104 -3.39 -3.63 8.02
CA GLY A 104 -2.88 -2.75 9.07
C GLY A 104 -2.38 -1.40 8.52
N PRO A 105 -2.09 -0.41 9.38
CA PRO A 105 -1.56 0.90 8.96
C PRO A 105 -0.30 0.80 8.10
N GLY A 106 0.62 -0.12 8.45
CA GLY A 106 1.84 -0.36 7.67
C GLY A 106 1.57 -0.91 6.27
N SER A 107 0.56 -1.79 6.13
CA SER A 107 0.14 -2.34 4.84
C SER A 107 -0.48 -1.27 3.94
N LEU A 108 -1.23 -0.31 4.51
CA LEU A 108 -1.77 0.83 3.76
C LEU A 108 -0.67 1.75 3.26
N ILE A 109 0.31 2.07 4.10
CA ILE A 109 1.46 2.90 3.71
C ILE A 109 2.25 2.21 2.59
N LEU A 110 2.42 0.90 2.68
CA LEU A 110 3.10 0.13 1.64
C LEU A 110 2.29 0.10 0.33
N LEU A 111 0.98 -0.10 0.40
CA LEU A 111 0.08 -0.04 -0.76
C LEU A 111 0.12 1.33 -1.43
N ASP A 112 0.02 2.42 -0.66
CA ASP A 112 0.09 3.78 -1.17
C ASP A 112 1.46 4.09 -1.80
N ARG A 113 2.55 3.60 -1.18
CA ARG A 113 3.90 3.70 -1.75
C ARG A 113 4.02 2.96 -3.09
N ILE A 114 3.52 1.73 -3.18
CA ILE A 114 3.55 0.93 -4.43
C ILE A 114 2.77 1.66 -5.54
N LEU A 115 1.58 2.15 -5.21
CA LEU A 115 0.77 2.91 -6.16
C LEU A 115 1.48 4.18 -6.60
N THR A 116 2.07 4.93 -5.67
CA THR A 116 2.81 6.17 -5.96
C THR A 116 4.03 5.90 -6.83
N GLN A 117 4.76 4.82 -6.58
CA GLN A 117 5.88 4.38 -7.41
C GLN A 117 5.45 3.99 -8.83
N ALA A 118 4.25 3.44 -8.98
CA ALA A 118 3.64 3.14 -10.27
C ALA A 118 2.98 4.38 -10.93
N GLY A 119 3.07 5.57 -10.33
CA GLY A 119 2.52 6.81 -10.88
C GLY A 119 1.07 7.10 -10.52
N TYR A 120 0.47 6.32 -9.60
CA TYR A 120 -0.91 6.47 -9.16
C TYR A 120 -0.99 6.97 -7.71
N ARG A 121 -2.03 7.71 -7.35
CA ARG A 121 -2.19 8.21 -5.97
C ARG A 121 -3.61 8.03 -5.47
N LEU A 122 -3.75 7.36 -4.32
CA LEU A 122 -5.05 7.20 -3.67
C LEU A 122 -5.57 8.55 -3.18
N ARG A 123 -6.89 8.76 -3.27
CA ARG A 123 -7.54 9.97 -2.77
C ARG A 123 -7.71 9.88 -1.25
N GLU A 124 -7.47 10.99 -0.56
CA GLU A 124 -7.60 11.14 0.90
C GLU A 124 -9.00 11.62 1.36
N ARG A 125 -10.05 11.39 0.57
CA ARG A 125 -11.41 11.84 0.93
C ARG A 125 -12.08 10.98 2.00
#